data_AF-A0A2N0RV33-F1
#
_entry.id   AF-A0A2N0RV33-F1
#
_cell.length_a   1.000
_cell.length_b   1.000
_cell.length_c   1.000
_cell.angle_alpha   90.00
_cell.angle_beta   90.00
_cell.angle_gamma   90.00
#
_symmetry.space_group_name_H-M   'P 1'
#
loop_
_entity.id
_entity.type
_entity.pdbx_description
1 polymer ?
#
loop_
_entity_poly.entity_id
_entity_poly.type
_entity_poly.pdbx_seq_one_letter_code
_entity_poly.pdbx_strand_id
1 'polypeptide(L)'
;ISCANVFQNNPLEKDGFLIIFSDQKLYIRIVITIYENISGRHGYISRNITNIDAISYISLVSLFIDVYNGSFFTNDCQIGGKLFAHIIPKEVIYYFEKPDTITFQNNSILTLNKEALRIYNFFNNSNARK
;
A
#
# COMPACT_ATOMS: atom_id res chain seq x y z
N ILE A 1 0.58 -5.05 18.24
CA ILE A 1 1.10 -3.95 17.39
C ILE A 1 1.86 -4.62 16.27
N SER A 2 1.21 -4.79 15.13
CA SER A 2 1.87 -5.27 13.91
C SER A 2 2.34 -4.01 13.19
N CYS A 3 3.58 -3.58 13.43
CA CYS A 3 4.18 -2.54 12.59
C CYS A 3 4.23 -3.13 11.18
N ALA A 4 3.46 -2.58 10.23
CA ALA A 4 3.32 -3.06 8.86
C ALA A 4 4.63 -2.91 8.04
N ASN A 5 5.73 -3.39 8.58
CA ASN A 5 7.10 -3.10 8.16
C ASN A 5 7.48 -1.60 8.14
N VAL A 6 6.83 -0.78 8.98
CA VAL A 6 7.13 0.66 9.12
C VAL A 6 7.91 0.91 10.40
N PHE A 7 9.13 1.43 10.28
CA PHE A 7 10.04 1.71 11.40
C PHE A 7 11.14 2.71 11.00
N GLN A 8 12.09 3.00 11.88
CA GLN A 8 13.09 4.06 11.66
C GLN A 8 13.93 3.88 10.38
N ASN A 9 14.27 2.65 10.00
CA ASN A 9 15.07 2.39 8.79
C ASN A 9 14.21 2.06 7.56
N ASN A 10 12.89 1.91 7.75
CA ASN A 10 11.93 1.79 6.65
C ASN A 10 10.72 2.69 6.93
N PRO A 11 10.89 4.02 6.87
CA PRO A 11 9.81 4.95 7.16
C PRO A 11 8.76 4.94 6.04
N LEU A 12 7.50 5.07 6.42
CA LEU A 12 6.40 5.29 5.48
C LEU A 12 6.55 6.68 4.85
N GLU A 13 6.64 6.69 3.53
CA GLU A 13 6.87 7.89 2.72
C GLU A 13 5.92 7.97 1.52
N LYS A 14 5.80 9.19 0.98
CA LYS A 14 5.12 9.45 -0.30
C LYS A 14 5.73 8.61 -1.43
N ASP A 15 4.89 8.21 -2.37
CA ASP A 15 5.21 7.33 -3.50
C ASP A 15 5.72 5.94 -3.04
N GLY A 16 5.53 5.62 -1.77
CA GLY A 16 5.77 4.30 -1.21
C GLY A 16 4.65 3.32 -1.55
N PHE A 17 4.98 2.03 -1.54
CA PHE A 17 4.06 0.98 -1.93
C PHE A 17 3.58 0.19 -0.72
N LEU A 18 2.27 -0.06 -0.67
CA LEU A 18 1.61 -0.76 0.43
C LEU A 18 0.86 -1.97 -0.10
N ILE A 19 0.87 -3.05 0.69
CA ILE A 19 -0.13 -4.11 0.63
C ILE A 19 -1.23 -3.77 1.62
N ILE A 20 -2.46 -3.66 1.11
CA ILE A 20 -3.66 -3.45 1.92
C ILE A 20 -4.59 -4.65 1.78
N PHE A 21 -5.40 -4.90 2.78
CA PHE A 21 -6.48 -5.87 2.72
C PHE A 21 -7.82 -5.20 2.93
N SER A 22 -8.68 -5.34 1.94
CA SER A 22 -10.03 -4.80 1.95
C SER A 22 -10.92 -5.70 1.11
N ASP A 23 -12.19 -5.83 1.48
CA ASP A 23 -13.17 -6.69 0.79
C ASP A 23 -12.65 -8.11 0.46
N GLN A 24 -11.99 -8.73 1.44
CA GLN A 24 -11.44 -10.10 1.35
C GLN A 24 -10.34 -10.28 0.28
N LYS A 25 -9.78 -9.20 -0.25
CA LYS A 25 -8.74 -9.21 -1.28
C LYS A 25 -7.55 -8.36 -0.89
N LEU A 26 -6.38 -8.77 -1.37
CA LEU A 26 -5.16 -8.00 -1.26
C LEU A 26 -5.02 -7.05 -2.43
N TYR A 27 -4.53 -5.85 -2.14
CA TYR A 27 -4.25 -4.88 -3.16
C TYR A 27 -2.92 -4.19 -2.93
N ILE A 28 -2.31 -3.79 -4.04
CA ILE A 28 -1.15 -2.90 -4.03
C ILE A 28 -1.65 -1.47 -4.19
N ARG A 29 -1.06 -0.55 -3.43
CA ARG A 29 -1.41 0.88 -3.42
C ARG A 29 -0.16 1.75 -3.37
N ILE A 30 -0.29 2.96 -3.88
CA ILE A 30 0.74 4.00 -3.80
C ILE A 30 0.30 5.09 -2.82
N VAL A 31 1.21 5.46 -1.92
CA VAL A 31 1.00 6.56 -0.97
C VAL A 31 1.06 7.91 -1.69
N ILE A 32 -0.03 8.69 -1.62
CA ILE A 32 -0.01 10.07 -2.14
C ILE A 32 0.29 11.04 -1.01
N THR A 33 -0.50 10.96 0.06
CA THR A 33 -0.47 11.88 1.18
C THR A 33 -0.81 11.15 2.47
N ILE A 34 -0.22 11.61 3.56
CA ILE A 34 -0.39 11.06 4.89
C ILE A 34 -0.96 12.17 5.78
N TYR A 35 -1.84 11.82 6.71
CA TYR A 35 -2.44 12.77 7.64
C TYR A 35 -2.34 12.27 9.07
N GLU A 36 -2.11 13.19 10.01
CA GLU A 36 -2.12 12.92 11.45
C GLU A 36 -3.26 13.67 12.14
N ASN A 37 -3.62 13.21 13.35
CA ASN A 37 -4.63 13.90 14.15
C ASN A 37 -3.92 14.99 14.97
N ILE A 38 -4.21 16.25 14.66
CA ILE A 38 -3.71 17.42 15.36
C ILE A 38 -4.92 18.07 16.03
N SER A 39 -5.05 17.91 17.34
CA SER A 39 -6.09 18.55 18.15
C SER A 39 -7.51 18.31 17.63
N GLY A 40 -7.81 17.07 17.20
CA GLY A 40 -9.12 16.69 16.66
C GLY A 40 -9.33 17.04 15.19
N ARG A 41 -8.29 17.51 14.47
CA ARG A 41 -8.33 17.83 13.05
C ARG A 41 -7.30 17.01 12.28
N HIS A 42 -7.54 16.77 11.00
CA HIS A 42 -6.61 16.06 10.14
C HIS A 42 -5.64 17.03 9.47
N GLY A 43 -4.36 16.97 9.85
CA GLY A 43 -3.28 17.77 9.28
C GLY A 43 -2.46 16.96 8.28
N TYR A 44 -2.15 17.53 7.12
CA TYR A 44 -1.19 16.94 6.18
C TYR A 44 0.21 16.93 6.79
N ILE A 45 0.94 15.84 6.57
CA ILE A 45 2.33 15.70 7.01
C ILE A 45 3.25 15.35 5.84
N SER A 46 4.44 15.93 5.86
CA SER A 46 5.54 15.65 4.92
C SER A 46 6.75 15.00 5.57
N ARG A 47 6.70 14.76 6.89
CA ARG A 47 7.77 14.10 7.64
C ARG A 47 7.73 12.58 7.47
N ASN A 48 8.88 11.94 7.64
CA ASN A 48 9.00 10.48 7.63
C ASN A 48 8.21 9.88 8.81
N ILE A 49 7.42 8.85 8.51
CA ILE A 49 6.59 8.17 9.51
C ILE A 49 7.22 6.84 9.87
N THR A 50 7.67 6.73 11.11
CA THR A 50 8.29 5.50 11.66
C THR A 50 7.31 4.66 12.46
N ASN A 51 6.08 5.15 12.66
CA ASN A 51 5.01 4.43 13.33
C ASN A 51 3.69 4.69 12.60
N ILE A 52 3.18 3.67 11.91
CA ILE A 52 1.94 3.78 11.15
C ILE A 52 0.70 3.94 12.03
N ASP A 53 0.73 3.45 13.27
CA ASP A 53 -0.40 3.59 14.21
C ASP A 53 -0.57 5.03 14.74
N ALA A 54 0.43 5.90 14.52
CA ALA A 54 0.41 7.29 14.97
C ALA A 54 -0.32 8.25 14.00
N ILE A 55 -0.70 7.78 12.80
CA ILE A 55 -1.34 8.61 11.78
C ILE A 55 -2.87 8.41 11.80
N SER A 56 -3.63 9.39 11.28
CA SER A 56 -5.09 9.29 11.19
C SER A 56 -5.54 8.41 10.03
N TYR A 57 -5.10 8.77 8.83
CA TYR A 57 -5.44 8.07 7.60
C TYR A 57 -4.38 8.36 6.53
N ILE A 58 -4.38 7.51 5.51
CA ILE A 58 -3.51 7.64 4.35
C ILE A 58 -4.39 7.81 3.12
N SER A 59 -4.10 8.81 2.29
CA SER A 59 -4.67 8.90 0.95
C SER A 59 -3.80 8.11 -0.01
N LEU A 60 -4.43 7.14 -0.66
CA LEU A 60 -3.79 6.23 -1.59
C LEU A 60 -4.35 6.42 -2.99
N VAL A 61 -3.47 6.34 -4.00
CA VAL A 61 -3.86 6.30 -5.42
C VAL A 61 -3.65 4.89 -5.96
N SER A 62 -4.49 4.58 -6.96
CA SER A 62 -4.37 3.47 -7.88
C SER A 62 -4.51 2.13 -7.21
N LEU A 63 -5.72 1.58 -7.36
CA LEU A 63 -6.01 0.21 -7.01
C LEU A 63 -5.38 -0.74 -8.02
N PHE A 64 -4.22 -1.31 -7.68
CA PHE A 64 -3.59 -2.35 -8.49
C PHE A 64 -4.16 -3.71 -8.07
N ILE A 65 -5.01 -4.28 -8.93
CA ILE A 65 -5.62 -5.60 -8.76
C ILE A 65 -4.76 -6.63 -9.47
N ASP A 66 -4.48 -7.74 -8.78
CA ASP A 66 -3.86 -8.90 -9.41
C ASP A 66 -4.78 -9.48 -10.49
N VAL A 67 -4.28 -9.50 -11.73
CA VAL A 67 -4.99 -10.06 -12.89
C VAL A 67 -4.34 -11.34 -13.41
N TYR A 68 -3.20 -11.75 -12.85
CA TYR A 68 -2.45 -12.90 -13.33
C TYR A 68 -1.63 -13.58 -12.23
N ASN A 69 -2.31 -14.05 -11.17
CA ASN A 69 -1.74 -14.85 -10.07
C ASN A 69 -0.44 -14.27 -9.49
N GLY A 70 -0.44 -12.96 -9.24
CA GLY A 70 0.65 -12.19 -8.65
C GLY A 70 1.68 -11.70 -9.67
N SER A 71 1.55 -12.05 -10.95
CA SER A 71 2.52 -11.65 -11.98
C SER A 71 2.26 -10.24 -12.51
N PHE A 72 1.00 -9.89 -12.69
CA PHE A 72 0.60 -8.61 -13.27
C PHE A 72 -0.51 -7.99 -12.44
N PHE A 73 -0.35 -6.69 -12.18
CA PHE A 73 -1.35 -5.90 -11.51
C PHE A 73 -1.77 -4.74 -12.39
N THR A 74 -3.07 -4.47 -12.47
CA THR A 74 -3.61 -3.34 -13.25
C THR A 74 -4.39 -2.39 -12.37
N ASN A 75 -4.33 -1.10 -12.71
CA ASN A 75 -5.20 -0.07 -12.14
C ASN A 75 -6.34 0.36 -13.08
N ASP A 76 -6.51 -0.33 -14.21
CA ASP A 76 -7.56 -0.02 -15.17
C ASP A 76 -8.92 -0.38 -14.59
N CYS A 77 -9.76 0.63 -14.42
CA CYS A 77 -11.17 0.46 -14.08
C CYS A 77 -11.97 0.19 -15.35
N GLN A 78 -12.91 -0.76 -15.32
CA GLN A 78 -13.79 -1.07 -16.48
C GLN A 78 -14.60 0.14 -16.97
N ILE A 79 -14.90 1.09 -16.09
CA ILE A 79 -15.65 2.32 -16.39
C ILE A 79 -14.69 3.47 -16.81
N GLY A 80 -13.38 3.21 -16.82
CA GLY A 80 -12.34 4.22 -17.02
C GLY A 80 -11.98 4.97 -15.74
N GLY A 81 -10.81 5.63 -15.76
CA GLY A 81 -10.30 6.43 -14.64
C GLY A 81 -9.47 5.65 -13.62
N LYS A 82 -9.01 6.35 -12.58
CA LYS A 82 -8.19 5.80 -11.48
C LYS A 82 -8.97 5.85 -10.18
N LEU A 83 -8.91 4.77 -9.40
CA LEU A 83 -9.53 4.72 -8.07
C LEU A 83 -8.61 5.37 -7.03
N PHE A 84 -9.19 6.26 -6.22
CA PHE A 84 -8.57 6.88 -5.07
C PHE A 84 -9.32 6.47 -3.81
N ALA A 85 -8.59 6.20 -2.73
CA ALA A 85 -9.21 5.80 -1.48
C ALA A 85 -8.46 6.40 -0.29
N HIS A 86 -9.21 6.77 0.74
CA HIS A 86 -8.67 7.02 2.07
C HIS A 86 -8.79 5.73 2.86
N ILE A 87 -7.69 5.32 3.48
CA ILE A 87 -7.67 4.14 4.34
C ILE A 87 -7.18 4.50 5.72
N ILE A 88 -7.60 3.71 6.70
CA ILE A 88 -7.03 3.79 8.05
C ILE A 88 -5.76 2.92 8.14
N PRO A 89 -4.82 3.25 9.03
CA PRO A 89 -3.59 2.47 9.23
C PRO A 89 -3.80 0.97 9.41
N LYS A 90 -4.91 0.58 10.05
CA LYS A 90 -5.26 -0.81 10.33
C LYS A 90 -5.52 -1.67 9.09
N GLU A 91 -5.81 -1.05 7.94
CA GLU A 91 -6.01 -1.76 6.68
C GLU A 91 -4.69 -2.07 5.95
N VAL A 92 -3.58 -1.49 6.42
CA VAL A 92 -2.24 -1.75 5.89
C VAL A 92 -1.66 -3.00 6.53
N ILE A 93 -1.28 -3.97 5.71
CA ILE A 93 -0.61 -5.18 6.17
C ILE A 93 0.90 -5.05 6.07
N TYR A 94 1.39 -4.44 4.99
CA TYR A 94 2.81 -4.40 4.72
C TYR A 94 3.21 -3.16 3.91
N TYR A 95 4.35 -2.57 4.25
CA TYR A 95 5.01 -1.49 3.54
C TYR A 95 6.33 -1.99 2.94
N PHE A 96 6.48 -1.81 1.63
CA PHE A 96 7.68 -2.23 0.92
C PHE A 96 8.84 -1.24 1.12
N GLU A 97 10.05 -1.79 1.27
CA GLU A 97 11.29 -1.02 1.25
C GLU A 97 11.57 -0.47 -0.16
N LYS A 98 12.19 0.71 -0.24
CA LYS A 98 12.64 1.35 -1.50
C LYS A 98 14.17 1.24 -1.66
N PRO A 99 14.71 1.23 -2.90
CA PRO A 99 14.05 1.17 -4.21
C PRO A 99 14.05 -0.26 -4.81
N ASP A 100 13.37 -0.44 -5.95
CA ASP A 100 13.35 -1.65 -6.80
C ASP A 100 12.32 -2.75 -6.52
N THR A 101 11.38 -2.52 -5.58
CA THR A 101 10.28 -3.44 -5.31
C THR A 101 9.32 -3.63 -6.50
N ILE A 102 9.08 -2.56 -7.26
CA ILE A 102 8.00 -2.47 -8.24
C ILE A 102 8.50 -1.92 -9.58
N THR A 103 8.04 -2.49 -10.69
CA THR A 103 8.29 -1.98 -12.05
C THR A 103 6.97 -1.72 -12.77
N PHE A 104 6.85 -0.53 -13.36
CA PHE A 104 5.73 -0.17 -14.24
C PHE A 104 6.02 -0.56 -15.69
N GLN A 105 5.12 -1.33 -16.29
CA GLN A 105 5.06 -1.55 -17.72
C GLN A 105 3.97 -0.65 -18.30
N ASN A 106 4.36 0.29 -19.16
CA ASN A 106 3.46 1.20 -19.89
C ASN A 106 2.45 1.97 -19.01
N ASN A 107 2.84 2.35 -17.78
CA ASN A 107 2.06 3.14 -16.81
C ASN A 107 0.73 2.55 -16.29
N SER A 108 0.22 1.46 -16.88
CA SER A 108 -1.03 0.79 -16.47
C SER A 108 -0.80 -0.58 -15.82
N ILE A 109 0.30 -1.26 -16.17
CA ILE A 109 0.65 -2.57 -15.63
C ILE A 109 1.78 -2.42 -14.63
N LEU A 110 1.63 -3.07 -13.50
CA LEU A 110 2.59 -3.13 -12.42
C LEU A 110 3.08 -4.57 -12.28
N THR A 111 4.38 -4.74 -12.09
CA THR A 111 5.03 -6.01 -11.78
C THR A 111 5.82 -5.88 -10.48
N LEU A 112 5.82 -6.95 -9.70
CA LEU A 112 6.61 -7.05 -8.47
C LEU A 112 7.94 -7.74 -8.75
N ASN A 113 9.00 -7.31 -8.10
CA ASN A 113 10.25 -8.07 -8.09
C ASN A 113 10.06 -9.40 -7.32
N LYS A 114 11.08 -10.27 -7.35
CA LYS A 114 11.00 -11.61 -6.75
C LYS A 114 10.66 -11.60 -5.25
N GLU A 115 11.29 -10.71 -4.48
CA GLU A 115 11.06 -10.64 -3.02
C GLU A 115 9.69 -10.02 -2.69
N ALA A 116 9.31 -8.97 -3.42
CA ALA A 116 8.00 -8.34 -3.27
C ALA A 116 6.86 -9.30 -3.60
N LEU A 117 7.02 -10.09 -4.67
CA LEU A 117 6.07 -11.14 -5.05
C LEU A 117 5.99 -12.23 -3.98
N ARG A 118 7.12 -12.64 -3.41
CA ARG A 118 7.14 -13.62 -2.31
C ARG A 118 6.39 -13.11 -1.09
N ILE A 119 6.55 -11.84 -0.72
CA ILE A 119 5.82 -11.20 0.38
C ILE A 119 4.32 -11.12 0.06
N TYR A 120 3.96 -10.68 -1.14
CA TYR A 120 2.56 -10.64 -1.59
C TYR A 120 1.91 -12.03 -1.50
N ASN A 121 2.57 -13.05 -2.05
CA ASN A 121 2.09 -14.42 -2.03
C ASN A 121 2.03 -15.00 -0.61
N PHE A 122 2.93 -14.61 0.29
CA PHE A 122 2.85 -14.99 1.70
C PHE A 122 1.52 -14.54 2.29
N PHE A 123 1.15 -13.26 2.13
CA PHE A 123 -0.13 -12.76 2.64
C PHE A 123 -1.32 -13.36 1.89
N ASN A 124 -1.21 -13.55 0.57
CA ASN A 124 -2.30 -14.09 -0.25
C ASN A 124 -2.61 -15.56 0.09
N ASN A 125 -1.58 -16.39 0.29
CA ASN A 125 -1.70 -17.82 0.60
C ASN A 125 -1.89 -18.10 2.08
N SER A 126 -1.48 -17.17 2.96
CA SER A 126 -1.66 -17.36 4.38
C SER A 126 -3.16 -17.44 4.69
N ASN A 127 -3.55 -18.51 5.37
CA ASN A 127 -4.74 -18.52 6.23
C ASN A 127 -4.53 -17.63 7.47
N ALA A 128 -3.72 -16.56 7.40
CA ALA A 128 -3.66 -15.49 8.40
C ALA A 128 -4.94 -14.61 8.34
N ARG A 129 -6.07 -15.30 8.09
CA ARG A 129 -7.41 -14.84 7.77
C ARG A 129 -8.32 -15.02 8.99
N LYS A 130 -7.79 -14.81 10.20
CA LYS A 130 -8.55 -14.77 11.45
C LYS A 130 -8.16 -13.53 12.24
#